data_AF-A0A3D5FE50-F1
#
_entry.id   AF-A0A3D5FE50-F1
#
_cell.length_a   1.000
_cell.length_b   1.000
_cell.length_c   1.000
_cell.angle_alpha   90.00
_cell.angle_beta   90.00
_cell.angle_gamma   90.00
#
_symmetry.space_group_name_H-M   'P 1'
#
loop_
_entity.id
_entity.type
_entity.pdbx_description
1 polymer ?
#
loop_
_entity_poly.entity_id
_entity_poly.type
_entity_poly.pdbx_seq_one_letter_code
_entity_poly.pdbx_strand_id
1 'polypeptide(L)'
;PFALVKVLAPGFYARQDTKTPVRAGAVAMVVNALAAVVLVFSLAHVGLALATSVAGVVNAVLLYRYLVRDTGFTPAAGWGGFLARITLATLAMVVLLWYGMGEAQIWLDAPVLERVGRLAGLVLAGGGVYLAALYLLG
;
A
#
# COMPACT_ATOMS: atom_id res chain seq x y z
N PRO A 1 1.29 0.97 3.12
CA PRO A 1 1.45 1.20 4.58
C PRO A 1 2.85 1.69 5.01
N PHE A 2 3.93 0.97 4.71
CA PHE A 2 5.28 1.27 5.21
C PHE A 2 5.85 2.62 4.75
N ALA A 3 5.50 3.06 3.53
CA ALA A 3 5.90 4.38 3.03
C ALA A 3 5.36 5.51 3.91
N LEU A 4 4.12 5.40 4.39
CA LEU A 4 3.49 6.45 5.20
C LEU A 4 4.17 6.59 6.57
N VAL A 5 4.58 5.47 7.17
CA VAL A 5 5.37 5.47 8.42
C VAL A 5 6.71 6.18 8.23
N LYS A 6 7.40 5.93 7.10
CA LYS A 6 8.68 6.58 6.77
C LYS A 6 8.54 8.09 6.55
N VAL A 7 7.39 8.56 6.07
CA VAL A 7 7.11 9.99 5.87
C VAL A 7 6.72 10.65 7.20
N LEU A 8 5.93 9.97 8.05
CA LEU A 8 5.41 10.56 9.28
C LEU A 8 6.44 10.56 10.43
N ALA A 9 7.29 9.53 10.55
CA ALA A 9 8.22 9.40 11.67
C ALA A 9 9.23 10.56 11.79
N PRO A 10 9.87 11.06 10.71
CA PRO A 10 10.76 12.22 10.78
C PRO A 10 10.07 13.49 11.32
N GLY A 11 8.76 13.65 11.08
CA GLY A 11 7.99 14.78 11.61
C GLY A 11 7.91 14.81 13.15
N PHE A 12 7.88 13.65 13.79
CA PHE A 12 7.94 13.54 15.25
C PHE A 12 9.37 13.72 15.77
N TYR A 13 10.37 13.17 15.09
CA TYR A 13 11.78 13.34 15.47
C TYR A 13 12.26 14.78 15.38
N ALA A 14 11.83 15.53 14.36
CA ALA A 14 12.11 16.97 14.24
C ALA A 14 11.52 17.78 15.40
N ARG A 15 10.44 17.29 16.04
CA ARG A 15 9.80 17.89 17.22
C ARG A 15 10.35 17.35 18.55
N GLN A 16 11.46 16.61 18.51
CA GLN A 16 12.04 15.92 19.67
C GLN A 16 11.09 14.92 20.34
N ASP A 17 10.03 14.49 19.67
CA ASP A 17 9.13 13.44 20.16
C ASP A 17 9.57 12.08 19.60
N THR A 18 10.34 11.35 20.39
CA THR A 18 10.76 9.98 20.09
C THR A 18 9.80 8.94 20.65
N LYS A 19 8.92 9.32 21.58
CA LYS A 19 8.07 8.37 22.34
C LYS A 19 6.84 7.96 21.53
N THR A 20 6.24 8.90 20.82
CA THR A 20 5.01 8.67 20.07
C THR A 20 5.20 7.67 18.92
N PRO A 21 6.26 7.75 18.09
CA PRO A 21 6.53 6.75 17.06
C PRO A 21 6.77 5.35 17.63
N VAL A 22 7.47 5.26 18.76
CA VAL A 22 7.75 3.97 19.42
C VAL A 22 6.47 3.34 19.96
N ARG A 23 5.58 4.13 20.59
CA ARG A 23 4.28 3.63 21.07
C ARG A 23 3.40 3.15 19.92
N ALA A 24 3.30 3.92 18.84
CA ALA A 24 2.54 3.51 17.65
C ALA A 24 3.08 2.22 17.03
N GLY A 25 4.42 2.10 16.93
CA GLY A 25 5.09 0.88 16.47
C GLY A 25 4.84 -0.32 17.37
N ALA A 26 4.86 -0.15 18.69
CA ALA A 26 4.58 -1.21 19.65
C ALA A 26 3.12 -1.71 19.51
N VAL A 27 2.14 -0.81 19.40
CA VAL A 27 0.73 -1.18 19.16
C VAL A 27 0.61 -1.93 17.84
N ALA A 28 1.25 -1.47 16.77
CA ALA A 28 1.23 -2.14 15.48
C ALA A 28 1.85 -3.55 15.54
N MET A 29 2.93 -3.74 16.30
CA MET A 29 3.56 -5.04 16.51
C MET A 29 2.62 -6.02 17.24
N VAL A 30 1.91 -5.55 18.27
CA VAL A 30 0.90 -6.35 18.97
C VAL A 30 -0.25 -6.72 18.04
N VAL A 31 -0.76 -5.76 17.25
CA VAL A 31 -1.80 -6.04 16.26
C VAL A 31 -1.31 -7.04 15.22
N ASN A 32 -0.05 -6.94 14.76
CA ASN A 32 0.51 -7.91 13.83
C ASN A 32 0.52 -9.32 14.43
N ALA A 33 1.01 -9.45 15.67
CA ALA A 33 1.10 -10.75 16.34
C ALA A 33 -0.29 -11.39 16.52
N LEU A 34 -1.27 -10.61 16.98
CA LEU A 34 -2.64 -11.08 17.15
C LEU A 34 -3.28 -11.45 15.81
N ALA A 35 -3.16 -10.57 14.80
CA ALA A 35 -3.70 -10.82 13.46
C ALA A 35 -3.03 -12.04 12.82
N ALA A 36 -1.71 -12.20 12.96
CA ALA A 36 -0.97 -13.33 12.42
C ALA A 36 -1.44 -14.65 13.05
N VAL A 37 -1.60 -14.69 14.39
CA VAL A 37 -2.10 -15.89 15.08
C VAL A 37 -3.53 -16.21 14.66
N VAL A 38 -4.42 -15.22 14.53
CA VAL A 38 -5.80 -15.48 14.10
C VAL A 38 -5.85 -15.92 12.63
N LEU A 39 -5.11 -15.25 11.75
CA LEU A 39 -5.18 -15.45 10.30
C LEU A 39 -4.40 -16.68 9.82
N VAL A 40 -3.38 -17.15 10.55
CA VAL A 40 -2.61 -18.32 10.13
C VAL A 40 -3.48 -19.58 10.11
N PHE A 41 -4.46 -19.70 11.02
CA PHE A 41 -5.36 -20.84 11.06
C PHE A 41 -6.33 -20.88 9.87
N SER A 42 -6.69 -19.73 9.30
CA SER A 42 -7.65 -19.64 8.19
C SER A 42 -6.99 -19.50 6.81
N LEU A 43 -5.84 -18.84 6.71
CA LEU A 43 -5.21 -18.41 5.46
C LEU A 43 -3.74 -18.81 5.33
N ALA A 44 -3.21 -19.60 6.29
CA ALA A 44 -1.82 -20.04 6.33
C ALA A 44 -0.84 -18.87 6.08
N HIS A 45 -0.04 -18.97 5.02
CA HIS A 45 1.02 -18.01 4.70
C HIS A 45 0.47 -16.67 4.17
N VAL A 46 -0.69 -16.71 3.50
CA VAL A 46 -1.39 -15.48 3.03
C VAL A 46 -1.87 -14.67 4.23
N GLY A 47 -2.30 -15.36 5.29
CA GLY A 47 -2.70 -14.73 6.55
C GLY A 47 -1.59 -13.90 7.19
N LEU A 48 -0.35 -14.38 7.13
CA LEU A 48 0.81 -13.67 7.68
C LEU A 48 1.14 -12.38 6.89
N ALA A 49 1.04 -12.42 5.56
CA ALA A 49 1.23 -11.26 4.70
C ALA A 49 0.14 -10.19 4.93
N LEU A 50 -1.11 -10.64 5.10
CA LEU A 50 -2.23 -9.76 5.45
C LEU A 50 -2.04 -9.13 6.84
N ALA A 51 -1.66 -9.91 7.84
CA ALA A 51 -1.39 -9.41 9.19
C ALA A 51 -0.33 -8.29 9.18
N THR A 52 0.77 -8.50 8.44
CA THR A 52 1.85 -7.52 8.28
C THR A 52 1.37 -6.23 7.61
N SER A 53 0.51 -6.35 6.60
CA SER A 53 -0.09 -5.22 5.90
C SER A 53 -1.03 -4.42 6.81
N VAL A 54 -1.90 -5.11 7.55
CA VAL A 54 -2.83 -4.51 8.51
C VAL A 54 -2.07 -3.76 9.61
N ALA A 55 -1.05 -4.39 10.19
CA ALA A 55 -0.19 -3.76 11.20
C ALA A 55 0.46 -2.47 10.69
N GLY A 56 0.96 -2.48 9.44
CA GLY A 56 1.51 -1.29 8.82
C GLY A 56 0.48 -0.17 8.61
N VAL A 57 -0.78 -0.51 8.28
CA VAL A 57 -1.87 0.49 8.18
C VAL A 57 -2.20 1.05 9.55
N VAL A 58 -2.33 0.20 10.58
CA VAL A 58 -2.58 0.64 11.95
C VAL A 58 -1.49 1.58 12.44
N ASN A 59 -0.20 1.25 12.21
CA ASN A 59 0.91 2.13 12.58
C ASN A 59 0.79 3.52 11.92
N ALA A 60 0.55 3.53 10.61
CA ALA A 60 0.43 4.76 9.85
C ALA A 60 -0.78 5.62 10.29
N VAL A 61 -1.92 4.99 10.57
CA VAL A 61 -3.12 5.68 11.07
C VAL A 61 -2.89 6.24 12.46
N LEU A 62 -2.25 5.49 13.36
CA LEU A 62 -1.92 5.98 14.70
C LEU A 62 -1.00 7.19 14.65
N LEU A 63 0.09 7.12 13.87
CA LEU A 63 1.01 8.25 13.66
C LEU A 63 0.28 9.47 13.12
N TYR A 64 -0.58 9.31 12.11
CA TYR A 64 -1.38 10.40 11.56
C TYR A 64 -2.31 11.01 12.60
N ARG A 65 -2.99 10.19 13.40
CA ARG A 65 -3.90 10.67 14.46
C ARG A 65 -3.15 11.42 15.56
N TYR A 66 -2.00 10.93 16.00
CA TYR A 66 -1.18 11.64 16.97
C TYR A 66 -0.67 12.96 16.40
N LEU A 67 -0.28 12.99 15.12
CA LEU A 67 0.16 14.21 14.46
C LEU A 67 -0.98 15.25 14.44
N VAL A 68 -2.17 14.88 13.98
CA VAL A 68 -3.32 15.80 13.95
C VAL A 68 -3.65 16.31 15.36
N ARG A 69 -3.64 15.42 16.37
CA ARG A 69 -3.91 15.78 17.76
C ARG A 69 -2.88 16.75 18.34
N ASP A 70 -1.60 16.51 18.13
CA ASP A 70 -0.51 17.22 18.80
C ASP A 70 -0.08 18.50 18.05
N THR A 71 -0.50 18.65 16.81
CA THR A 71 -0.13 19.80 15.96
C THR A 71 -1.33 20.65 15.54
N GLY A 72 -2.56 20.14 15.69
CA GLY A 72 -3.73 20.76 15.10
C GLY A 72 -3.72 20.72 13.56
N PHE A 73 -2.91 19.84 12.95
CA PHE A 73 -2.77 19.75 11.50
C PHE A 73 -4.13 19.55 10.82
N THR A 74 -4.52 20.55 10.04
CA THR A 74 -5.68 20.47 9.16
C THR A 74 -5.21 20.09 7.76
N PRO A 75 -5.62 18.93 7.22
CA PRO A 75 -5.32 18.61 5.83
C PRO A 75 -5.90 19.69 4.91
N ALA A 76 -5.13 20.08 3.89
CA ALA A 76 -5.57 21.05 2.89
C ALA A 76 -6.89 20.62 2.21
N ALA A 77 -7.66 21.55 1.67
CA ALA A 77 -8.85 21.18 0.89
C ALA A 77 -8.44 20.38 -0.36
N GLY A 78 -9.29 19.44 -0.81
CA GLY A 78 -9.10 18.73 -2.08
C GLY A 78 -8.58 17.28 -2.01
N TRP A 79 -8.25 16.76 -0.81
CA TRP A 79 -7.83 15.35 -0.65
C TRP A 79 -8.83 14.34 -1.20
N GLY A 80 -10.14 14.59 -1.05
CA GLY A 80 -11.18 13.70 -1.56
C GLY A 80 -11.11 13.54 -3.09
N GLY A 81 -10.95 14.63 -3.83
CA GLY A 81 -10.79 14.60 -5.28
C GLY A 81 -9.49 13.92 -5.70
N PHE A 82 -8.38 14.24 -5.03
CA PHE A 82 -7.09 13.59 -5.28
C PHE A 82 -7.13 12.07 -5.06
N LEU A 83 -7.72 11.63 -3.94
CA LEU A 83 -7.89 10.20 -3.64
C LEU A 83 -8.78 9.52 -4.70
N ALA A 84 -9.88 10.16 -5.11
CA ALA A 84 -10.76 9.62 -6.15
C ALA A 84 -10.01 9.44 -7.48
N ARG A 85 -9.19 10.42 -7.90
CA ARG A 85 -8.35 10.32 -9.11
C ARG A 85 -7.37 9.15 -9.04
N ILE A 86 -6.68 8.98 -7.90
CA ILE A 86 -5.76 7.86 -7.67
C ILE A 86 -6.49 6.52 -7.73
N THR A 87 -7.65 6.42 -7.06
CA THR A 87 -8.44 5.19 -7.04
C THR A 87 -8.90 4.85 -8.46
N LEU A 88 -9.40 5.81 -9.23
CA LEU A 88 -9.80 5.59 -10.62
C LEU A 88 -8.63 5.16 -11.52
N ALA A 89 -7.47 5.82 -11.41
CA ALA A 89 -6.27 5.45 -12.17
C ALA A 89 -5.77 4.04 -11.81
N THR A 90 -5.85 3.68 -10.52
CA THR A 90 -5.48 2.34 -10.04
C THR A 90 -6.46 1.29 -10.54
N LEU A 91 -7.77 1.57 -10.54
CA LEU A 91 -8.78 0.67 -11.08
C LEU A 91 -8.59 0.46 -12.58
N ALA A 92 -8.29 1.51 -13.35
CA ALA A 92 -7.99 1.39 -14.78
C ALA A 92 -6.79 0.48 -15.04
N MET A 93 -5.71 0.63 -14.27
CA MET A 93 -4.54 -0.26 -14.32
C MET A 93 -4.91 -1.71 -13.96
N VAL A 94 -5.69 -1.91 -12.89
CA VAL A 94 -6.13 -3.25 -12.46
C VAL A 94 -6.94 -3.93 -13.56
N VAL A 95 -7.85 -3.21 -14.22
CA VAL A 95 -8.64 -3.73 -15.34
C VAL A 95 -7.73 -4.17 -16.48
N LEU A 96 -6.77 -3.35 -16.89
CA LEU A 96 -5.82 -3.72 -17.94
C LEU A 96 -5.01 -4.97 -17.56
N LEU A 97 -4.48 -5.03 -16.33
CA LEU A 97 -3.69 -6.17 -15.89
C LEU A 97 -4.53 -7.44 -15.76
N TRP A 98 -5.78 -7.33 -15.34
CA TRP A 98 -6.70 -8.46 -15.24
C TRP A 98 -6.94 -9.13 -16.59
N TYR A 99 -7.18 -8.32 -17.62
CA TYR A 99 -7.33 -8.83 -18.99
C TYR A 99 -6.00 -9.20 -19.65
N GLY A 100 -4.90 -8.52 -19.29
CA GLY A 100 -3.57 -8.75 -19.86
C GLY A 100 -2.83 -9.96 -19.28
N MET A 101 -3.15 -10.40 -18.06
CA MET A 101 -2.51 -11.54 -17.41
C MET A 101 -2.75 -12.85 -18.19
N GLY A 102 -3.90 -13.00 -18.84
CA GLY A 102 -4.24 -14.21 -19.59
C GLY A 102 -4.34 -15.46 -18.70
N GLU A 103 -4.47 -16.63 -19.33
CA GLU A 103 -4.60 -17.90 -18.61
C GLU A 103 -3.28 -18.35 -17.97
N ALA A 104 -3.37 -18.97 -16.80
CA ALA A 104 -2.21 -19.45 -16.04
C ALA A 104 -1.37 -20.47 -16.83
N GLN A 105 -1.98 -21.24 -17.72
CA GLN A 105 -1.31 -22.25 -18.53
C GLN A 105 -0.29 -21.65 -19.50
N ILE A 106 -0.58 -20.45 -20.05
CA ILE A 106 0.33 -19.70 -20.91
C ILE A 106 1.64 -19.37 -20.18
N TRP A 107 1.56 -19.08 -18.89
CA TRP A 107 2.74 -18.81 -18.06
C TRP A 107 3.51 -20.07 -17.71
N LEU A 108 2.85 -21.22 -17.56
CA LEU A 108 3.49 -22.48 -17.17
C LEU A 108 4.22 -23.14 -18.33
N ASP A 109 3.73 -22.97 -19.56
CA ASP A 109 4.31 -23.59 -20.75
C ASP A 109 5.39 -22.73 -21.42
N ALA A 110 5.37 -21.41 -21.19
CA ALA A 110 6.31 -20.50 -21.83
C ALA A 110 7.77 -20.68 -21.33
N PRO A 111 8.78 -20.57 -22.21
CA PRO A 111 10.18 -20.49 -21.81
C PRO A 111 10.47 -19.21 -21.01
N VAL A 112 11.51 -19.23 -20.17
CA VAL A 112 11.81 -18.14 -19.20
C VAL A 112 11.92 -16.77 -19.88
N LEU A 113 12.59 -16.69 -21.03
CA LEU A 113 12.80 -15.41 -21.73
C LEU A 113 11.47 -14.79 -22.20
N GLU A 114 10.52 -15.62 -22.60
CA GLU A 114 9.19 -15.18 -23.01
C GLU A 114 8.35 -14.74 -21.80
N ARG A 115 8.43 -15.45 -20.66
CA ARG A 115 7.79 -15.01 -19.42
C ARG A 115 8.29 -13.64 -18.99
N VAL A 116 9.61 -13.42 -19.04
CA VAL A 116 10.23 -12.13 -18.69
C VAL A 116 9.75 -11.03 -19.63
N GLY A 117 9.70 -11.28 -20.95
CA GLY A 117 9.19 -10.32 -21.93
C GLY A 117 7.73 -9.95 -21.70
N ARG A 118 6.86 -10.94 -21.46
CA ARG A 118 5.43 -10.74 -21.16
C ARG A 118 5.23 -9.97 -19.85
N LEU A 119 5.96 -10.32 -18.79
CA LEU A 119 5.93 -9.61 -17.51
C LEU A 119 6.40 -8.16 -17.68
N ALA A 120 7.50 -7.93 -18.37
CA ALA A 120 8.01 -6.59 -18.65
C ALA A 120 6.98 -5.76 -19.44
N GLY A 121 6.35 -6.36 -20.45
CA GLY A 121 5.27 -5.73 -21.22
C GLY A 121 4.08 -5.34 -20.35
N LEU A 122 3.62 -6.24 -19.47
CA LEU A 122 2.51 -5.95 -18.53
C LEU A 122 2.87 -4.85 -17.53
N VAL A 123 4.09 -4.86 -16.99
CA VAL A 123 4.57 -3.82 -16.06
C VAL A 123 4.60 -2.46 -16.76
N LEU A 124 5.15 -2.38 -17.97
CA LEU A 124 5.20 -1.14 -18.74
C LEU A 124 3.81 -0.65 -19.16
N ALA A 125 2.93 -1.55 -19.60
CA ALA A 125 1.56 -1.22 -19.98
C ALA A 125 0.74 -0.75 -18.77
N GLY A 126 0.84 -1.45 -17.64
CA GLY A 126 0.18 -1.07 -16.40
C GLY A 126 0.66 0.28 -15.89
N GLY A 127 1.98 0.50 -15.84
CA GLY A 127 2.56 1.79 -15.48
C GLY A 127 2.14 2.91 -16.44
N GLY A 128 2.12 2.64 -17.74
CA GLY A 128 1.65 3.57 -18.76
C GLY A 128 0.20 3.98 -18.58
N VAL A 129 -0.71 3.02 -18.36
CA VAL A 129 -2.14 3.30 -18.11
C VAL A 129 -2.35 4.06 -16.82
N TYR A 130 -1.64 3.71 -15.74
CA TYR A 130 -1.74 4.43 -14.48
C TYR A 130 -1.34 5.91 -14.65
N LEU A 131 -0.19 6.17 -15.30
CA LEU A 131 0.30 7.53 -15.55
C LEU A 131 -0.62 8.30 -16.51
N ALA A 132 -1.10 7.65 -17.57
CA ALA A 132 -2.03 8.26 -18.52
C ALA A 132 -3.37 8.60 -17.86
N ALA A 133 -3.92 7.69 -17.05
CA ALA A 133 -5.17 7.92 -16.32
C ALA A 133 -5.02 9.08 -15.33
N LEU A 134 -3.91 9.15 -14.59
CA LEU A 134 -3.64 10.29 -13.72
C LEU A 134 -3.53 11.60 -14.50
N TYR A 135 -2.79 11.62 -15.62
CA TYR A 135 -2.64 12.81 -16.46
C TYR A 135 -3.98 13.30 -17.02
N LEU A 136 -4.86 12.37 -17.43
CA LEU A 136 -6.19 12.70 -17.95
C LEU A 136 -7.18 13.15 -16.86
N LEU A 137 -7.05 12.61 -15.65
CA LEU A 137 -7.91 12.93 -14.51
C LEU A 137 -7.50 14.22 -13.78
N GLY A 138 -6.33 14.78 -14.10
CA GLY A 138 -5.88 16.12 -13.70
C GLY A 138 -4.71 16.12 -12.72
#